data_AF-A0A0L0H922-F1
#
_entry.id   AF-A0A0L0H922-F1
#
_cell.length_a   1.000
_cell.length_b   1.000
_cell.length_c   1.000
_cell.angle_alpha   90.00
_cell.angle_beta   90.00
_cell.angle_gamma   90.00
#
_symmetry.space_group_name_H-M   'P 1'
#
loop_
_entity.id
_entity.type
_entity.pdbx_description
1 polymer ?
#
loop_
_entity_poly.entity_id
_entity_poly.type
_entity_poly.pdbx_seq_one_letter_code
_entity_poly.pdbx_strand_id
1 'polypeptide(L)'
;MYKVEIPSDTLRDAAIRRRRQLDEERKQRIFDPKIRVLGIDVKSLDDQIRIKNEVKRAEKERDASFDRAMRQTNAILQHLDAEAATKCRDQLKALNEYRTSHQQPWQRREYDLYNPKALKAEQVVDDDSKIGASSCQKFEGEDLASTERKRLQQEQMKTWAKQSIWEGRMRRLKESEEQRRYEEYQRDVDEKVLALQKATQDARAAQAKADKELNLKLAEFKRLREAEQRRFEEQQNVKELNSQINGDFLTERPDVFNIGGGHQVRVDVFKGITREQSAYIMQVQEQQRAEAQAQREQKRREEERLASQEAANTRAAMLLEREKARKTREEAIQMRLANKAKSEEDKLRKHYLDKVVYTNKPTDDYFAQFNTTSR
;
A
#
# COMPACT_ATOMS: atom_id res chain seq x y z
N MET A 1 -88.52 37.76 -232.71
CA MET A 1 -87.91 39.10 -232.82
C MET A 1 -87.59 39.61 -231.42
N TYR A 2 -86.35 40.06 -231.24
CA TYR A 2 -85.77 40.94 -230.23
C TYR A 2 -85.96 40.65 -228.72
N LYS A 3 -84.83 40.21 -228.13
CA LYS A 3 -84.49 40.26 -226.70
C LYS A 3 -84.34 41.70 -226.21
N VAL A 4 -84.77 41.96 -224.98
CA VAL A 4 -84.39 43.12 -224.18
C VAL A 4 -83.83 42.59 -222.86
N GLU A 5 -82.56 42.86 -222.59
CA GLU A 5 -81.86 42.52 -221.34
C GLU A 5 -81.72 43.79 -220.49
N ILE A 6 -82.04 43.70 -219.19
CA ILE A 6 -81.97 44.80 -218.20
C ILE A 6 -80.83 44.47 -217.19
N PRO A 7 -79.97 45.45 -216.80
CA PRO A 7 -78.70 45.20 -216.09
C PRO A 7 -78.81 45.22 -214.55
N SER A 8 -77.85 44.59 -213.85
CA SER A 8 -77.80 44.40 -212.38
C SER A 8 -76.79 45.30 -211.63
N ASP A 9 -77.05 45.46 -210.33
CA ASP A 9 -76.61 46.49 -209.35
C ASP A 9 -75.23 46.24 -208.63
N THR A 10 -74.43 47.29 -208.36
CA THR A 10 -72.94 47.23 -208.15
C THR A 10 -72.42 47.28 -206.69
N LEU A 11 -73.17 47.81 -205.71
CA LEU A 11 -72.71 47.90 -204.30
C LEU A 11 -72.67 46.55 -203.59
N ARG A 12 -73.62 45.67 -203.95
CA ARG A 12 -73.63 44.28 -203.49
C ARG A 12 -72.33 43.57 -203.84
N ASP A 13 -71.76 43.84 -205.01
CA ASP A 13 -70.55 43.17 -205.48
C ASP A 13 -69.32 43.53 -204.64
N ALA A 14 -69.18 44.75 -204.15
CA ALA A 14 -68.03 45.15 -203.32
C ALA A 14 -68.05 44.49 -201.93
N ALA A 15 -69.22 44.46 -201.27
CA ALA A 15 -69.39 43.74 -200.01
C ALA A 15 -69.15 42.23 -200.18
N ILE A 16 -69.63 41.66 -201.30
CA ILE A 16 -69.35 40.27 -201.68
C ILE A 16 -67.85 40.06 -201.89
N ARG A 17 -67.13 40.97 -202.56
CA ARG A 17 -65.67 40.86 -202.74
C ARG A 17 -64.90 40.91 -201.42
N ARG A 18 -65.24 41.81 -200.48
CA ARG A 18 -64.59 41.86 -199.17
C ARG A 18 -64.86 40.59 -198.36
N ARG A 19 -66.10 40.09 -198.41
CA ARG A 19 -66.45 38.79 -197.80
C ARG A 19 -65.65 37.65 -198.44
N ARG A 20 -65.54 37.64 -199.77
CA ARG A 20 -64.71 36.66 -200.50
C ARG A 20 -63.24 36.75 -200.14
N GLN A 21 -62.67 37.95 -199.99
CA GLN A 21 -61.27 38.14 -199.58
C GLN A 21 -61.04 37.66 -198.14
N LEU A 22 -61.90 38.03 -197.19
CA LEU A 22 -61.81 37.53 -195.82
C LEU A 22 -62.04 36.01 -195.77
N ASP A 23 -62.97 35.49 -196.56
CA ASP A 23 -63.18 34.06 -196.72
C ASP A 23 -61.99 33.39 -197.40
N GLU A 24 -61.27 34.05 -198.32
CA GLU A 24 -60.04 33.55 -198.94
C GLU A 24 -58.88 33.51 -197.95
N GLU A 25 -58.64 34.57 -197.18
CA GLU A 25 -57.65 34.60 -196.09
C GLU A 25 -57.99 33.59 -194.98
N ARG A 26 -59.30 33.40 -194.71
CA ARG A 26 -59.78 32.37 -193.78
C ARG A 26 -59.64 30.98 -194.37
N LYS A 27 -59.93 30.79 -195.66
CA LYS A 27 -59.74 29.52 -196.37
C LYS A 27 -58.28 29.12 -196.37
N GLN A 28 -57.36 30.04 -196.64
CA GLN A 28 -55.92 29.79 -196.56
C GLN A 28 -55.52 29.26 -195.17
N ARG A 29 -56.13 29.77 -194.08
CA ARG A 29 -55.87 29.28 -192.71
C ARG A 29 -56.57 27.97 -192.36
N ILE A 30 -57.80 27.75 -192.83
CA ILE A 30 -58.61 26.56 -192.51
C ILE A 30 -58.19 25.35 -193.34
N PHE A 31 -57.82 25.56 -194.61
CA PHE A 31 -57.43 24.49 -195.52
C PHE A 31 -55.96 24.12 -195.43
N ASP A 32 -55.10 24.97 -194.86
CA ASP A 32 -53.75 24.55 -194.46
C ASP A 32 -53.84 23.71 -193.17
N PRO A 33 -53.59 22.39 -193.24
CA PRO A 33 -53.69 21.52 -192.07
C PRO A 33 -52.69 21.92 -190.98
N LYS A 34 -51.54 22.51 -191.35
CA LYS A 34 -50.47 22.86 -190.41
C LYS A 34 -50.84 24.09 -189.59
N ILE A 35 -51.40 25.13 -190.22
CA ILE A 35 -51.90 26.32 -189.51
C ILE A 35 -53.15 25.97 -188.69
N ARG A 36 -54.03 25.08 -189.18
CA ARG A 36 -55.23 24.67 -188.44
C ARG A 36 -54.91 23.89 -187.16
N VAL A 37 -53.92 23.01 -187.19
CA VAL A 37 -53.56 22.16 -186.04
C VAL A 37 -52.53 22.83 -185.13
N LEU A 38 -51.59 23.61 -185.68
CA LEU A 38 -50.43 24.18 -184.96
C LEU A 38 -50.18 25.68 -185.29
N GLY A 39 -51.23 26.45 -185.56
CA GLY A 39 -51.13 27.88 -185.82
C GLY A 39 -50.76 28.67 -184.57
N ILE A 40 -49.48 28.96 -184.40
CA ILE A 40 -48.94 29.72 -183.26
C ILE A 40 -48.27 30.98 -183.80
N ASP A 41 -48.62 32.14 -183.24
CA ASP A 41 -47.95 33.41 -183.55
C ASP A 41 -46.67 33.56 -182.72
N VAL A 42 -45.56 33.08 -183.29
CA VAL A 42 -44.26 33.08 -182.63
C VAL A 42 -43.79 34.50 -182.29
N LYS A 43 -44.09 35.50 -183.14
CA LYS A 43 -43.62 36.88 -182.92
C LYS A 43 -44.28 37.51 -181.69
N SER A 44 -45.61 37.38 -181.54
CA SER A 44 -46.29 37.91 -180.36
C SER A 44 -45.95 37.15 -179.09
N LEU A 45 -45.69 35.84 -179.17
CA LEU A 45 -45.17 35.08 -178.04
C LEU A 45 -43.75 35.52 -177.63
N ASP A 46 -42.86 35.78 -178.59
CA ASP A 46 -41.51 36.31 -178.31
C ASP A 46 -41.57 37.68 -177.62
N ASP A 47 -42.46 38.57 -178.09
CA ASP A 47 -42.70 39.88 -177.44
C ASP A 47 -43.28 39.71 -176.02
N GLN A 48 -44.23 38.80 -175.81
CA GLN A 48 -44.76 38.49 -174.48
C GLN A 48 -43.69 37.92 -173.54
N ILE A 49 -42.82 37.04 -174.05
CA ILE A 49 -41.68 36.49 -173.30
C ILE A 49 -40.70 37.61 -172.95
N ARG A 50 -40.42 38.54 -173.88
CA ARG A 50 -39.54 39.70 -173.64
C ARG A 50 -40.09 40.57 -172.51
N ILE A 51 -41.35 40.99 -172.59
CA ILE A 51 -42.01 41.82 -171.56
C ILE A 51 -42.01 41.09 -170.21
N LYS A 52 -42.37 39.81 -170.18
CA LYS A 52 -42.36 39.01 -168.94
C LYS A 52 -40.97 38.93 -168.32
N ASN A 53 -39.94 38.78 -169.13
CA ASN A 53 -38.55 38.75 -168.67
C ASN A 53 -38.08 40.13 -168.17
N GLU A 54 -38.50 41.22 -168.80
CA GLU A 54 -38.23 42.59 -168.35
C GLU A 54 -38.88 42.87 -167.00
N VAL A 55 -40.17 42.54 -166.84
CA VAL A 55 -40.88 42.66 -165.55
C VAL A 55 -40.19 41.82 -164.47
N LYS A 56 -39.85 40.56 -164.77
CA LYS A 56 -39.15 39.69 -163.82
C LYS A 56 -37.75 40.21 -163.45
N ARG A 57 -37.05 40.88 -164.37
CA ARG A 57 -35.76 41.53 -164.07
C ARG A 57 -35.96 42.75 -163.17
N ALA A 58 -36.95 43.59 -163.47
CA ALA A 58 -37.27 44.77 -162.66
C ALA A 58 -37.71 44.38 -161.23
N GLU A 59 -38.54 43.34 -161.08
CA GLU A 59 -38.91 42.78 -159.76
C GLU A 59 -37.68 42.26 -159.01
N LYS A 60 -36.81 41.51 -159.70
CA LYS A 60 -35.58 40.97 -159.09
C LYS A 60 -34.62 42.09 -158.65
N GLU A 61 -34.50 43.15 -159.42
CA GLU A 61 -33.68 44.32 -159.07
C GLU A 61 -34.28 45.09 -157.89
N ARG A 62 -35.61 45.26 -157.86
CA ARG A 62 -36.33 45.87 -156.75
C ARG A 62 -36.12 45.06 -155.46
N ASP A 63 -36.33 43.76 -155.51
CA ASP A 63 -36.15 42.88 -154.35
C ASP A 63 -34.68 42.86 -153.89
N ALA A 64 -33.72 42.84 -154.82
CA ALA A 64 -32.31 42.97 -154.49
C ALA A 64 -31.97 44.33 -153.85
N SER A 65 -32.67 45.42 -154.22
CA SER A 65 -32.50 46.73 -153.58
C SER A 65 -33.04 46.75 -152.15
N PHE A 66 -34.21 46.13 -151.91
CA PHE A 66 -34.78 45.98 -150.57
C PHE A 66 -33.90 45.09 -149.70
N ASP A 67 -33.38 43.97 -150.22
CA ASP A 67 -32.45 43.11 -149.51
C ASP A 67 -31.18 43.85 -149.07
N ARG A 68 -30.64 44.73 -149.94
CA ARG A 68 -29.49 45.57 -149.59
C ARG A 68 -29.83 46.56 -148.48
N ALA A 69 -30.97 47.23 -148.58
CA ALA A 69 -31.43 48.17 -147.54
C ALA A 69 -31.65 47.44 -146.20
N MET A 70 -32.27 46.26 -146.21
CA MET A 70 -32.49 45.42 -145.03
C MET A 70 -31.18 44.95 -144.40
N ARG A 71 -30.17 44.60 -145.21
CA ARG A 71 -28.84 44.28 -144.69
C ARG A 71 -28.17 45.48 -144.04
N GLN A 72 -28.29 46.66 -144.64
CA GLN A 72 -27.73 47.90 -144.08
C GLN A 72 -28.41 48.27 -142.76
N THR A 73 -29.74 48.25 -142.70
CA THR A 73 -30.48 48.54 -141.48
C THR A 73 -30.19 47.52 -140.37
N ASN A 74 -30.14 46.22 -140.70
CA ASN A 74 -29.78 45.18 -139.72
C ASN A 74 -28.36 45.38 -139.18
N ALA A 75 -27.39 45.74 -140.04
CA ALA A 75 -26.03 46.04 -139.59
C ALA A 75 -25.99 47.23 -138.61
N ILE A 76 -26.78 48.29 -138.88
CA ILE A 76 -26.89 49.44 -137.98
C ILE A 76 -27.53 49.01 -136.64
N LEU A 77 -28.60 48.22 -136.67
CA LEU A 77 -29.26 47.73 -135.45
C LEU A 77 -28.31 46.87 -134.60
N GLN A 78 -27.55 45.96 -135.22
CA GLN A 78 -26.55 45.15 -134.52
C GLN A 78 -25.47 46.01 -133.86
N HIS A 79 -25.04 47.09 -134.51
CA HIS A 79 -24.08 48.02 -133.92
C HIS A 79 -24.67 48.75 -132.70
N LEU A 80 -25.91 49.25 -132.81
CA LEU A 80 -26.59 49.91 -131.70
C LEU A 80 -26.85 48.97 -130.52
N ASP A 81 -27.23 47.72 -130.79
CA ASP A 81 -27.42 46.70 -129.76
C ASP A 81 -26.10 46.37 -129.06
N ALA A 82 -25.00 46.25 -129.82
CA ALA A 82 -23.67 46.05 -129.25
C ALA A 82 -23.24 47.23 -128.36
N GLU A 83 -23.45 48.47 -128.81
CA GLU A 83 -23.19 49.66 -127.99
C GLU A 83 -24.04 49.67 -126.72
N ALA A 84 -25.34 49.39 -126.82
CA ALA A 84 -26.22 49.33 -125.66
C ALA A 84 -25.77 48.25 -124.65
N ALA A 85 -25.40 47.06 -125.15
CA ALA A 85 -24.86 45.98 -124.33
C ALA A 85 -23.55 46.39 -123.62
N THR A 86 -22.64 47.08 -124.32
CA THR A 86 -21.41 47.59 -123.69
C THR A 86 -21.69 48.61 -122.60
N LYS A 87 -22.59 49.58 -122.83
CA LYS A 87 -23.00 50.58 -121.83
C LYS A 87 -23.62 49.93 -120.60
N CYS A 88 -24.52 48.96 -120.79
CA CYS A 88 -25.10 48.21 -119.68
C CYS A 88 -24.03 47.46 -118.89
N ARG A 89 -23.07 46.82 -119.57
CA ARG A 89 -21.97 46.11 -118.93
C ARG A 89 -21.09 47.06 -118.12
N ASP A 90 -20.75 48.22 -118.66
CA ASP A 90 -19.89 49.20 -118.00
C ASP A 90 -20.59 49.81 -116.77
N GLN A 91 -21.90 50.09 -116.86
CA GLN A 91 -22.70 50.51 -115.70
C GLN A 91 -22.73 49.45 -114.59
N LEU A 92 -22.95 48.18 -114.93
CA LEU A 92 -22.92 47.09 -113.96
C LEU A 92 -21.53 46.90 -113.35
N LYS A 93 -20.48 47.09 -114.14
CA LYS A 93 -19.10 47.05 -113.66
C LYS A 93 -18.83 48.17 -112.65
N ALA A 94 -19.16 49.41 -112.98
CA ALA A 94 -19.00 50.55 -112.08
C ALA A 94 -19.82 50.38 -110.78
N LEU A 95 -21.05 49.85 -110.89
CA LEU A 95 -21.90 49.58 -109.74
C LEU A 95 -21.31 48.48 -108.84
N ASN A 96 -20.75 47.42 -109.42
CA ASN A 96 -20.06 46.39 -108.66
C ASN A 96 -18.76 46.91 -108.04
N GLU A 97 -17.98 47.72 -108.75
CA GLU A 97 -16.79 48.39 -108.20
C GLU A 97 -17.16 49.27 -107.00
N TYR A 98 -18.26 50.01 -107.08
CA TYR A 98 -18.78 50.81 -105.97
C TYR A 98 -19.19 49.93 -104.78
N ARG A 99 -19.92 48.84 -105.03
CA ARG A 99 -20.28 47.85 -103.99
C ARG A 99 -19.04 47.28 -103.31
N THR A 100 -18.02 46.92 -104.08
CA THR A 100 -16.79 46.34 -103.54
C THR A 100 -15.93 47.33 -102.78
N SER A 101 -15.98 48.62 -103.10
CA SER A 101 -15.14 49.64 -102.45
C SER A 101 -15.80 50.28 -101.24
N HIS A 102 -17.13 50.44 -101.24
CA HIS A 102 -17.85 51.27 -100.26
C HIS A 102 -18.99 50.57 -99.53
N GLN A 103 -19.37 49.35 -99.92
CA GLN A 103 -20.48 48.61 -99.28
C GLN A 103 -20.00 47.29 -98.67
N GLN A 104 -18.72 47.24 -98.29
CA GLN A 104 -18.17 46.06 -97.67
C GLN A 104 -18.69 45.89 -96.25
N PRO A 105 -18.89 44.65 -95.77
CA PRO A 105 -19.43 44.41 -94.43
C PRO A 105 -18.65 45.13 -93.32
N TRP A 106 -17.32 45.25 -93.44
CA TRP A 106 -16.45 45.89 -92.43
C TRP A 106 -16.53 47.41 -92.38
N GLN A 107 -17.14 48.06 -93.37
CA GLN A 107 -17.36 49.50 -93.38
C GLN A 107 -18.66 49.91 -92.67
N ARG A 108 -19.48 48.93 -92.25
CA ARG A 108 -20.69 49.18 -91.47
C ARG A 108 -20.33 49.69 -90.07
N ARG A 109 -21.15 50.59 -89.55
CA ARG A 109 -20.95 51.18 -88.21
C ARG A 109 -20.98 50.12 -87.11
N GLU A 110 -21.82 49.10 -87.28
CA GLU A 110 -22.03 47.98 -86.36
C GLU A 110 -21.20 46.73 -86.69
N TYR A 111 -20.18 46.83 -87.56
CA TYR A 111 -19.39 45.65 -87.92
C TYR A 111 -18.60 45.08 -86.74
N ASP A 112 -18.15 45.92 -85.82
CA ASP A 112 -17.51 45.52 -84.57
C ASP A 112 -18.37 44.52 -83.77
N LEU A 113 -19.69 44.73 -83.74
CA LEU A 113 -20.64 43.83 -83.09
C LEU A 113 -20.86 42.51 -83.84
N TYR A 114 -20.78 42.52 -85.17
CA TYR A 114 -21.02 41.34 -86.02
C TYR A 114 -19.74 40.59 -86.41
N ASN A 115 -18.56 41.14 -86.10
CA ASN A 115 -17.29 40.58 -86.53
C ASN A 115 -17.09 39.17 -85.93
N PRO A 116 -17.09 38.10 -86.76
CA PRO A 116 -16.97 36.72 -86.25
C PRO A 116 -15.61 36.44 -85.60
N LYS A 117 -14.63 37.33 -85.77
CA LYS A 117 -13.30 37.23 -85.17
C LYS A 117 -13.12 38.13 -83.93
N ALA A 118 -14.13 38.89 -83.51
CA ALA A 118 -14.03 39.80 -82.35
C ALA A 118 -13.56 39.06 -81.08
N LEU A 119 -14.19 37.92 -80.78
CA LEU A 119 -13.86 37.06 -79.63
C LEU A 119 -12.43 36.49 -79.65
N LYS A 120 -11.76 36.43 -80.80
CA LYS A 120 -10.38 35.96 -80.90
C LYS A 120 -9.36 37.08 -80.67
N ALA A 121 -9.77 38.34 -80.82
CA ALA A 121 -8.91 39.50 -80.62
C ALA A 121 -8.92 39.98 -79.16
N GLU A 122 -9.95 39.63 -78.39
CA GLU A 122 -10.01 39.87 -76.94
C GLU A 122 -9.11 38.89 -76.21
N GLN A 123 -7.90 39.34 -75.88
CA GLN A 123 -6.98 38.61 -75.01
C GLN A 123 -7.22 39.06 -73.57
N VAL A 124 -7.71 38.15 -72.73
CA VAL A 124 -7.84 38.41 -71.29
C VAL A 124 -6.44 38.34 -70.68
N VAL A 125 -6.03 39.42 -70.01
CA VAL A 125 -4.75 39.53 -69.30
C VAL A 125 -5.07 39.71 -67.82
N ASP A 126 -4.49 38.86 -66.97
CA ASP A 126 -4.84 38.79 -65.54
C ASP A 126 -4.42 40.05 -64.74
N ASP A 127 -3.44 40.82 -65.23
CA ASP A 127 -2.98 42.05 -64.57
C ASP A 127 -3.01 43.25 -65.53
N ASP A 128 -4.21 43.57 -66.02
CA ASP A 128 -4.44 44.80 -66.79
C ASP A 128 -4.69 45.99 -65.83
N SER A 129 -3.85 47.02 -65.93
CA SER A 129 -3.94 48.24 -65.13
C SER A 129 -5.25 49.03 -65.35
N LYS A 130 -6.04 48.68 -66.38
CA LYS A 130 -7.35 49.28 -66.66
C LYS A 130 -8.48 48.69 -65.79
N ILE A 131 -8.24 47.55 -65.12
CA ILE A 131 -9.23 46.84 -64.31
C ILE A 131 -9.24 47.43 -62.89
N GLY A 132 -10.16 48.37 -62.65
CA GLY A 132 -10.42 48.95 -61.33
C GLY A 132 -11.46 48.18 -60.52
N ALA A 133 -11.69 48.59 -59.27
CA ALA A 133 -12.62 47.92 -58.34
C ALA A 133 -14.09 47.86 -58.83
N SER A 134 -14.54 48.81 -59.66
CA SER A 134 -15.90 48.83 -60.23
C SER A 134 -16.13 47.79 -61.32
N SER A 135 -15.08 47.24 -61.91
CA SER A 135 -15.17 46.23 -62.97
C SER A 135 -15.66 44.87 -62.46
N CYS A 136 -15.55 44.60 -61.16
CA CYS A 136 -15.82 43.31 -60.53
C CYS A 136 -15.04 42.12 -61.15
N GLN A 137 -13.93 42.38 -61.84
CA GLN A 137 -13.08 41.34 -62.44
C GLN A 137 -11.89 40.96 -61.55
N LYS A 138 -11.45 41.87 -60.65
CA LYS A 138 -10.34 41.64 -59.71
C LYS A 138 -10.84 41.81 -58.28
N PHE A 139 -10.63 40.80 -57.44
CA PHE A 139 -11.01 40.82 -56.03
C PHE A 139 -9.79 40.66 -55.14
N GLU A 140 -9.60 41.57 -54.18
CA GLU A 140 -8.47 41.49 -53.24
C GLU A 140 -8.50 40.27 -52.31
N GLY A 141 -9.68 39.66 -52.13
CA GLY A 141 -9.84 38.42 -51.37
C GLY A 141 -9.36 37.17 -52.12
N GLU A 142 -9.12 37.26 -53.43
CA GLU A 142 -8.61 36.15 -54.23
C GLU A 142 -7.09 36.04 -54.07
N ASP A 143 -6.66 34.98 -53.38
CA ASP A 143 -5.25 34.73 -53.09
C ASP A 143 -4.63 33.79 -54.13
N LEU A 144 -4.11 34.35 -55.22
CA LEU A 144 -3.38 33.59 -56.25
C LEU A 144 -2.13 32.90 -55.69
N ALA A 145 -1.53 33.46 -54.63
CA ALA A 145 -0.35 32.92 -53.95
C ALA A 145 -0.66 31.92 -52.83
N SER A 146 -1.92 31.45 -52.72
CA SER A 146 -2.35 30.56 -51.64
C SER A 146 -1.54 29.26 -51.57
N THR A 147 -1.17 28.72 -52.72
CA THR A 147 -0.37 27.49 -52.84
C THR A 147 1.05 27.69 -52.29
N GLU A 148 1.72 28.79 -52.65
CA GLU A 148 3.05 29.15 -52.15
C GLU A 148 3.02 29.46 -50.66
N ARG A 149 2.02 30.22 -50.19
CA ARG A 149 1.82 30.51 -48.76
C ARG A 149 1.67 29.23 -47.95
N LYS A 150 0.82 28.30 -48.40
CA LYS A 150 0.62 27.00 -47.74
C LYS A 150 1.91 26.18 -47.72
N ARG A 151 2.67 26.18 -48.81
CA ARG A 151 3.97 25.50 -48.88
C ARG A 151 4.95 26.05 -47.85
N LEU A 152 5.08 27.38 -47.75
CA LEU A 152 5.96 28.02 -46.76
C LEU A 152 5.51 27.72 -45.32
N GLN A 153 4.20 27.77 -45.04
CA GLN A 153 3.65 27.43 -43.73
C GLN A 153 3.92 25.95 -43.36
N GLN A 154 3.79 25.03 -44.32
CA GLN A 154 4.12 23.62 -44.11
C GLN A 154 5.60 23.41 -43.83
N GLU A 155 6.47 24.14 -44.53
CA GLU A 155 7.92 24.08 -44.30
C GLU A 155 8.29 24.62 -42.91
N GLN A 156 7.72 25.76 -42.50
CA GLN A 156 7.85 26.29 -41.15
C GLN A 156 7.39 25.28 -40.10
N MET A 157 6.19 24.72 -40.26
CA MET A 157 5.65 23.71 -39.34
C MET A 157 6.56 22.48 -39.25
N LYS A 158 7.10 22.02 -40.38
CA LYS A 158 8.06 20.91 -40.42
C LYS A 158 9.34 21.24 -39.66
N THR A 159 9.87 22.45 -39.78
CA THR A 159 11.06 22.87 -39.03
C THR A 159 10.80 22.93 -37.52
N TRP A 160 9.69 23.53 -37.10
CA TRP A 160 9.30 23.60 -35.68
C TRP A 160 9.05 22.22 -35.08
N ALA A 161 8.36 21.33 -35.81
CA ALA A 161 8.13 19.96 -35.36
C ALA A 161 9.45 19.20 -35.18
N LYS A 162 10.40 19.34 -36.13
CA LYS A 162 11.73 18.72 -36.02
C LYS A 162 12.49 19.24 -34.81
N GLN A 163 12.48 20.56 -34.59
CA GLN A 163 13.13 21.18 -33.44
C GLN A 163 12.53 20.68 -32.13
N SER A 164 11.21 20.68 -32.00
CA SER A 164 10.51 20.18 -30.81
C SER A 164 10.80 18.71 -30.51
N ILE A 165 10.81 17.84 -31.55
CA ILE A 165 11.19 16.43 -31.40
C ILE A 165 12.64 16.30 -30.94
N TRP A 166 13.56 17.08 -31.51
CA TRP A 166 14.97 17.05 -31.14
C TRP A 166 15.18 17.50 -29.70
N GLU A 167 14.59 18.63 -29.29
CA GLU A 167 14.64 19.14 -27.92
C GLU A 167 14.04 18.12 -26.93
N GLY A 168 12.90 17.50 -27.28
CA GLY A 168 12.28 16.46 -26.48
C GLY A 168 13.17 15.22 -26.33
N ARG A 169 13.86 14.79 -27.40
CA ARG A 169 14.82 13.68 -27.34
C ARG A 169 16.03 14.02 -26.46
N MET A 170 16.59 15.22 -26.61
CA MET A 170 17.73 15.66 -25.80
C MET A 170 17.36 15.76 -24.31
N ARG A 171 16.15 16.25 -24.00
CA ARG A 171 15.64 16.29 -22.62
C ARG A 171 15.51 14.88 -22.02
N ARG A 172 14.91 13.95 -22.76
CA ARG A 172 14.78 12.54 -22.32
C ARG A 172 16.13 11.85 -22.13
N LEU A 173 17.10 12.12 -23.02
CA LEU A 173 18.46 11.59 -22.87
C LEU A 173 19.08 12.10 -21.56
N LYS A 174 18.99 13.41 -21.31
CA LYS A 174 19.52 14.03 -20.10
C LYS A 174 18.83 13.51 -18.83
N GLU A 175 17.50 13.40 -18.83
CA GLU A 175 16.73 12.79 -17.75
C GLU A 175 17.15 11.33 -17.51
N SER A 176 17.34 10.54 -18.57
CA SER A 176 17.80 9.15 -18.44
C SER A 176 19.22 9.04 -17.90
N GLU A 177 20.12 9.95 -18.27
CA GLU A 177 21.48 9.99 -17.74
C GLU A 177 21.50 10.42 -16.27
N GLU A 178 20.71 11.42 -15.89
CA GLU A 178 20.54 11.84 -14.50
C GLU A 178 19.94 10.72 -13.64
N GLN A 179 18.92 10.05 -14.16
CA GLN A 179 18.32 8.88 -13.52
C GLN A 179 19.35 7.76 -13.32
N ARG A 180 20.16 7.44 -14.34
CA ARG A 180 21.20 6.42 -14.23
C ARG A 180 22.24 6.78 -13.18
N ARG A 181 22.70 8.04 -13.15
CA ARG A 181 23.63 8.54 -12.12
C ARG A 181 23.03 8.45 -10.72
N TYR A 182 21.74 8.74 -10.58
CA TYR A 182 21.04 8.63 -9.30
C TYR A 182 20.92 7.17 -8.86
N GLU A 183 20.60 6.25 -9.77
CA GLU A 183 20.56 4.82 -9.49
C GLU A 183 21.94 4.26 -9.09
N GLU A 184 23.00 4.67 -9.77
CA GLU A 184 24.38 4.35 -9.39
C GLU A 184 24.70 4.87 -7.97
N TYR A 185 24.36 6.13 -7.67
CA TYR A 185 24.54 6.71 -6.34
C TYR A 185 23.75 5.97 -5.25
N GLN A 186 22.50 5.56 -5.51
CA GLN A 186 21.69 4.79 -4.57
C GLN A 186 22.33 3.43 -4.27
N ARG A 187 22.81 2.72 -5.31
CA ARG A 187 23.51 1.44 -5.13
C ARG A 187 24.76 1.60 -4.25
N ASP A 188 25.55 2.65 -4.48
CA ASP A 188 26.73 2.96 -3.67
C ASP A 188 26.38 3.25 -2.20
N VAL A 189 25.26 3.95 -1.97
CA VAL A 189 24.76 4.22 -0.62
C VAL A 189 24.30 2.93 0.05
N ASP A 190 23.52 2.11 -0.64
CA ASP A 190 23.03 0.84 -0.11
C ASP A 190 24.19 -0.11 0.25
N GLU A 191 25.22 -0.20 -0.60
CA GLU A 191 26.41 -0.99 -0.31
C GLU A 191 27.13 -0.50 0.95
N LYS A 192 27.29 0.82 1.11
CA LYS A 192 27.89 1.42 2.32
C LYS A 192 27.04 1.15 3.57
N VAL A 193 25.72 1.24 3.46
CA VAL A 193 24.80 0.95 4.57
C VAL A 193 24.91 -0.50 4.99
N LEU A 194 24.91 -1.44 4.04
CA LEU A 194 25.07 -2.87 4.33
C LEU A 194 26.43 -3.17 4.97
N ALA A 195 27.50 -2.58 4.46
CA ALA A 195 28.85 -2.72 5.04
C ALA A 195 28.90 -2.19 6.48
N LEU A 196 28.31 -1.01 6.74
CA LEU A 196 28.23 -0.42 8.07
C LEU A 196 27.38 -1.28 9.01
N GLN A 197 26.22 -1.77 8.55
CA GLN A 197 25.36 -2.64 9.33
C GLN A 197 26.10 -3.92 9.74
N LYS A 198 26.81 -4.57 8.80
CA LYS A 198 27.62 -5.75 9.10
C LYS A 198 28.72 -5.43 10.13
N ALA A 199 29.46 -4.33 9.94
CA ALA A 199 30.50 -3.91 10.87
C ALA A 199 29.95 -3.65 12.28
N THR A 200 28.76 -3.03 12.40
CA THR A 200 28.12 -2.81 13.70
C THR A 200 27.65 -4.11 14.35
N GLN A 201 27.13 -5.07 13.58
CA GLN A 201 26.77 -6.39 14.08
C GLN A 201 28.01 -7.15 14.59
N ASP A 202 29.08 -7.14 13.82
CA ASP A 202 30.35 -7.78 14.19
C ASP A 202 30.94 -7.14 15.46
N ALA A 203 30.92 -5.81 15.57
CA ALA A 203 31.37 -5.09 16.77
C ALA A 203 30.52 -5.43 18.00
N ARG A 204 29.19 -5.48 17.86
CA ARG A 204 28.28 -5.89 18.95
C ARG A 204 28.53 -7.34 19.38
N ALA A 205 28.74 -8.24 18.43
CA ALA A 205 29.04 -9.64 18.72
C ALA A 205 30.39 -9.78 19.45
N ALA A 206 31.42 -9.04 19.03
CA ALA A 206 32.71 -8.99 19.69
C ALA A 206 32.61 -8.45 21.13
N GLN A 207 31.85 -7.37 21.33
CA GLN A 207 31.59 -6.82 22.66
C GLN A 207 30.85 -7.82 23.56
N ALA A 208 29.77 -8.44 23.06
CA ALA A 208 29.02 -9.43 23.81
C ALA A 208 29.89 -10.64 24.22
N LYS A 209 30.83 -11.05 23.34
CA LYS A 209 31.80 -12.10 23.68
C LYS A 209 32.76 -11.65 24.78
N ALA A 210 33.31 -10.43 24.70
CA ALA A 210 34.17 -9.87 25.72
C ALA A 210 33.46 -9.75 27.08
N ASP A 211 32.22 -9.26 27.09
CA ASP A 211 31.39 -9.16 28.29
C ASP A 211 31.10 -10.52 28.90
N LYS A 212 30.81 -11.53 28.07
CA LYS A 212 30.64 -12.92 28.53
C LYS A 212 31.91 -13.44 29.21
N GLU A 213 33.07 -13.25 28.60
CA GLU A 213 34.36 -13.67 29.16
C GLU A 213 34.67 -12.97 30.49
N LEU A 214 34.38 -11.67 30.57
CA LEU A 214 34.53 -10.88 31.80
C LEU A 214 33.57 -11.37 32.90
N ASN A 215 32.31 -11.62 32.57
CA ASN A 215 31.32 -12.14 33.51
C ASN A 215 31.69 -13.53 34.03
N LEU A 216 32.24 -14.40 33.18
CA LEU A 216 32.77 -15.70 33.61
C LEU A 216 33.91 -15.53 34.61
N LYS A 217 34.87 -14.66 34.33
CA LYS A 217 35.99 -14.36 35.26
C LYS A 217 35.49 -13.78 36.58
N LEU A 218 34.51 -12.87 36.55
CA LEU A 218 33.90 -12.30 37.74
C LEU A 218 33.16 -13.35 38.56
N ALA A 219 32.44 -14.28 37.91
CA ALA A 219 31.75 -15.37 38.58
C ALA A 219 32.74 -16.33 39.27
N GLU A 220 33.85 -16.68 38.60
CA GLU A 220 34.92 -17.48 39.21
C GLU A 220 35.57 -16.76 40.39
N PHE A 221 35.90 -15.48 40.24
CA PHE A 221 36.46 -14.66 41.32
C PHE A 221 35.52 -14.61 42.53
N LYS A 222 34.22 -14.40 42.31
CA LYS A 222 33.21 -14.42 43.37
C LYS A 222 33.15 -15.78 44.05
N ARG A 223 33.16 -16.88 43.28
CA ARG A 223 33.14 -18.25 43.82
C ARG A 223 34.36 -18.54 44.69
N LEU A 224 35.55 -18.11 44.27
CA LEU A 224 36.78 -18.25 45.05
C LEU A 224 36.70 -17.44 46.35
N ARG A 225 36.27 -16.17 46.26
CA ARG A 225 36.11 -15.30 47.44
C ARG A 225 35.11 -15.87 48.45
N GLU A 226 33.98 -16.39 47.99
CA GLU A 226 32.99 -17.03 48.87
C GLU A 226 33.50 -18.34 49.48
N ALA A 227 34.35 -19.09 48.76
CA ALA A 227 35.00 -20.28 49.31
C ALA A 227 36.04 -19.91 50.38
N GLU A 228 36.81 -18.85 50.16
CA GLU A 228 37.74 -18.31 51.17
C GLU A 228 37.00 -17.78 52.40
N GLN A 229 35.90 -17.05 52.22
CA GLN A 229 35.06 -16.58 53.32
C GLN A 229 34.49 -17.74 54.11
N ARG A 230 33.93 -18.76 53.44
CA ARG A 230 33.45 -19.98 54.12
C ARG A 230 34.55 -20.67 54.91
N ARG A 231 35.75 -20.84 54.34
CA ARG A 231 36.90 -21.41 55.06
C ARG A 231 37.29 -20.56 56.27
N PHE A 232 37.26 -19.23 56.14
CA PHE A 232 37.54 -18.32 57.25
C PHE A 232 36.48 -18.44 58.34
N GLU A 233 35.18 -18.45 57.98
CA GLU A 233 34.07 -18.67 58.91
C GLU A 233 34.20 -20.01 59.62
N GLU A 234 34.48 -21.11 58.90
CA GLU A 234 34.75 -22.42 59.50
C GLU A 234 35.91 -22.36 60.51
N GLN A 235 37.01 -21.67 60.17
CA GLN A 235 38.12 -21.49 61.10
C GLN A 235 37.73 -20.67 62.34
N GLN A 236 36.91 -19.62 62.18
CA GLN A 236 36.43 -18.84 63.33
C GLN A 236 35.47 -19.68 64.19
N ASN A 237 34.56 -20.44 63.58
CA ASN A 237 33.65 -21.33 64.28
C ASN A 237 34.43 -22.39 65.09
N VAL A 238 35.49 -22.97 64.50
CA VAL A 238 36.37 -23.91 65.21
C VAL A 238 37.12 -23.23 66.35
N LYS A 239 37.61 -22.00 66.16
CA LYS A 239 38.25 -21.22 67.23
C LYS A 239 37.28 -20.88 68.35
N GLU A 240 36.05 -20.52 68.02
CA GLU A 240 34.99 -20.24 68.98
C GLU A 240 34.65 -21.52 69.77
N LEU A 241 34.39 -22.64 69.08
CA LEU A 241 34.15 -23.94 69.70
C LEU A 241 35.30 -24.32 70.65
N ASN A 242 36.55 -24.24 70.19
CA ASN A 242 37.70 -24.54 71.03
C ASN A 242 37.81 -23.59 72.23
N SER A 243 37.48 -22.30 72.07
CA SER A 243 37.50 -21.34 73.17
C SER A 243 36.38 -21.61 74.17
N GLN A 244 35.19 -21.98 73.72
CA GLN A 244 34.07 -22.34 74.58
C GLN A 244 34.35 -23.66 75.32
N ILE A 245 34.77 -24.71 74.59
CA ILE A 245 35.11 -26.02 75.14
C ILE A 245 36.19 -25.91 76.21
N ASN A 246 37.23 -25.09 75.97
CA ASN A 246 38.31 -24.88 76.94
C ASN A 246 38.03 -23.73 77.93
N GLY A 247 36.87 -23.08 77.81
CA GLY A 247 36.46 -21.98 78.66
C GLY A 247 36.12 -22.45 80.07
N ASP A 248 36.24 -21.53 81.03
CA ASP A 248 36.11 -21.83 82.46
C ASP A 248 34.70 -22.30 82.85
N PHE A 249 33.68 -21.94 82.06
CA PHE A 249 32.30 -22.36 82.29
C PHE A 249 32.08 -23.84 81.97
N LEU A 250 32.48 -24.32 80.78
CA LEU A 250 32.26 -25.71 80.35
C LEU A 250 33.27 -26.71 80.95
N THR A 251 34.51 -26.30 81.19
CA THR A 251 35.54 -27.18 81.80
C THR A 251 35.46 -27.25 83.32
N GLU A 252 34.61 -26.42 83.94
CA GLU A 252 34.48 -26.28 85.38
C GLU A 252 35.82 -26.32 86.13
N ARG A 253 36.81 -25.54 85.65
CA ARG A 253 38.16 -25.55 86.25
C ARG A 253 38.08 -25.37 87.78
N PRO A 254 38.70 -26.27 88.55
CA PRO A 254 38.59 -26.28 90.01
C PRO A 254 39.48 -25.22 90.68
N ASP A 255 40.26 -24.47 89.91
CA ASP A 255 41.26 -23.55 90.43
C ASP A 255 40.61 -22.20 90.81
N VAL A 256 39.99 -22.18 91.99
CA VAL A 256 39.27 -21.02 92.53
C VAL A 256 40.11 -20.26 93.59
N PHE A 257 41.40 -20.55 93.66
CA PHE A 257 42.31 -19.81 94.52
C PHE A 257 43.06 -18.79 93.67
N ASN A 258 42.70 -17.52 93.80
CA ASN A 258 43.61 -16.42 94.21
C ASN A 258 43.18 -15.07 93.61
N ILE A 259 42.40 -14.30 94.38
CA ILE A 259 42.54 -12.84 94.40
C ILE A 259 43.21 -12.52 95.73
N GLY A 260 44.54 -12.36 95.74
CA GLY A 260 45.23 -11.69 96.84
C GLY A 260 45.50 -12.47 98.12
N GLY A 261 45.95 -13.73 98.04
CA GLY A 261 46.67 -14.40 99.13
C GLY A 261 45.94 -15.57 99.80
N GLY A 262 46.27 -16.77 99.34
CA GLY A 262 46.37 -17.98 100.16
C GLY A 262 45.10 -18.72 100.53
N HIS A 263 44.08 -18.09 101.13
CA HIS A 263 42.99 -18.83 101.79
C HIS A 263 41.58 -18.26 101.58
N GLN A 264 41.42 -17.20 100.78
CA GLN A 264 40.11 -16.65 100.45
C GLN A 264 39.56 -17.25 99.15
N VAL A 265 38.31 -17.72 99.22
CA VAL A 265 37.59 -18.28 98.07
C VAL A 265 36.54 -17.28 97.60
N ARG A 266 36.39 -17.14 96.29
CA ARG A 266 35.33 -16.31 95.70
C ARG A 266 33.98 -17.01 95.84
N VAL A 267 33.00 -16.38 96.48
CA VAL A 267 31.71 -16.99 96.87
C VAL A 267 30.84 -17.35 95.65
N ASP A 268 30.90 -16.54 94.60
CA ASP A 268 30.21 -16.72 93.31
C ASP A 268 30.73 -17.90 92.48
N VAL A 269 31.99 -18.32 92.68
CA VAL A 269 32.65 -19.40 91.92
C VAL A 269 32.90 -20.65 92.78
N PHE A 270 32.41 -20.66 94.03
CA PHE A 270 32.60 -21.80 94.92
C PHE A 270 31.79 -23.03 94.46
N LYS A 271 32.49 -24.08 94.04
CA LYS A 271 31.91 -25.33 93.52
C LYS A 271 32.08 -26.53 94.47
N GLY A 272 32.10 -26.26 95.78
CA GLY A 272 32.26 -27.26 96.82
C GLY A 272 33.72 -27.50 97.24
N ILE A 273 33.90 -28.45 98.15
CA ILE A 273 35.22 -28.81 98.69
C ILE A 273 36.02 -29.66 97.70
N THR A 274 37.35 -29.51 97.70
CA THR A 274 38.20 -30.34 96.82
C THR A 274 38.16 -31.80 97.25
N ARG A 275 38.48 -32.73 96.33
CA ARG A 275 38.56 -34.17 96.65
C ARG A 275 39.56 -34.45 97.76
N GLU A 276 40.64 -33.69 97.83
CA GLU A 276 41.65 -33.77 98.89
C GLU A 276 41.10 -33.34 100.25
N GLN A 277 40.35 -32.22 100.31
CA GLN A 277 39.69 -31.77 101.54
C GLN A 277 38.60 -32.75 102.01
N SER A 278 37.84 -33.32 101.07
CA SER A 278 36.83 -34.34 101.40
C SER A 278 37.47 -35.62 101.94
N ALA A 279 38.57 -36.07 101.34
CA ALA A 279 39.35 -37.21 101.83
C ALA A 279 39.92 -36.95 103.23
N TYR A 280 40.43 -35.75 103.49
CA TYR A 280 40.89 -35.35 104.82
C TYR A 280 39.77 -35.37 105.87
N ILE A 281 38.57 -34.86 105.54
CA ILE A 281 37.40 -34.93 106.43
C ILE A 281 37.03 -36.39 106.73
N MET A 282 37.04 -37.27 105.72
CA MET A 282 36.75 -38.69 105.93
C MET A 282 37.76 -39.34 106.89
N GLN A 283 39.06 -39.04 106.74
CA GLN A 283 40.10 -39.52 107.65
C GLN A 283 39.88 -39.02 109.08
N VAL A 284 39.57 -37.73 109.26
CA VAL A 284 39.29 -37.15 110.58
C VAL A 284 38.04 -37.78 111.21
N GLN A 285 36.97 -38.01 110.44
CA GLN A 285 35.78 -38.69 110.94
C GLN A 285 36.05 -40.14 111.35
N GLU A 286 36.91 -40.84 110.62
CA GLU A 286 37.32 -42.20 110.98
C GLU A 286 38.10 -42.23 112.29
N GLN A 287 39.03 -41.28 112.49
CA GLN A 287 39.73 -41.09 113.75
C GLN A 287 38.76 -40.80 114.91
N GLN A 288 37.80 -39.88 114.71
CA GLN A 288 36.78 -39.57 115.72
C GLN A 288 35.90 -40.78 116.09
N ARG A 289 35.52 -41.62 115.12
CA ARG A 289 34.78 -42.87 115.41
C ARG A 289 35.60 -43.84 116.24
N ALA A 290 36.89 -43.99 115.93
CA ALA A 290 37.79 -44.84 116.69
C ALA A 290 37.97 -44.33 118.14
N GLU A 291 38.16 -43.02 118.33
CA GLU A 291 38.26 -42.40 119.65
C GLU A 291 36.98 -42.57 120.47
N ALA A 292 35.80 -42.34 119.86
CA ALA A 292 34.52 -42.50 120.53
C ALA A 292 34.22 -43.96 120.92
N GLN A 293 34.63 -44.93 120.11
CA GLN A 293 34.54 -46.36 120.45
C GLN A 293 35.44 -46.71 121.64
N ALA A 294 36.68 -46.22 121.64
CA ALA A 294 37.61 -46.42 122.77
C ALA A 294 37.06 -45.83 124.08
N GLN A 295 36.47 -44.63 124.05
CA GLN A 295 35.82 -44.03 125.22
C GLN A 295 34.60 -44.85 125.71
N ARG A 296 33.79 -45.40 124.80
CA ARG A 296 32.66 -46.27 125.19
C ARG A 296 33.11 -47.56 125.86
N GLU A 297 34.17 -48.21 125.36
CA GLU A 297 34.73 -49.41 126.00
C GLU A 297 35.30 -49.11 127.39
N GLN A 298 35.96 -47.97 127.55
CA GLN A 298 36.49 -47.55 128.85
C GLN A 298 35.37 -47.32 129.87
N LYS A 299 34.28 -46.64 129.49
CA LYS A 299 33.10 -46.47 130.35
C LYS A 299 32.44 -47.79 130.71
N ARG A 300 32.31 -48.73 129.76
CA ARG A 300 31.73 -50.06 130.03
C ARG A 300 32.55 -50.85 131.06
N ARG A 301 33.88 -50.80 130.96
CA ARG A 301 34.78 -51.42 131.96
C ARG A 301 34.66 -50.79 133.34
N GLU A 302 34.48 -49.48 133.42
CA GLU A 302 34.26 -48.79 134.70
C GLU A 302 32.90 -49.16 135.33
N GLU A 303 31.83 -49.23 134.52
CA GLU A 303 30.50 -49.68 134.95
C GLU A 303 30.52 -51.14 135.46
N GLU A 304 31.19 -52.06 134.74
CA GLU A 304 31.36 -53.46 135.17
C GLU A 304 32.09 -53.56 136.53
N ARG A 305 33.09 -52.69 136.76
CA ARG A 305 33.82 -52.62 138.03
C ARG A 305 32.94 -52.11 139.18
N LEU A 306 32.18 -51.04 138.94
CA LEU A 306 31.24 -50.46 139.91
C LEU A 306 30.14 -51.46 140.28
N ALA A 307 29.52 -52.11 139.30
CA ALA A 307 28.47 -53.11 139.52
C ALA A 307 28.97 -54.30 140.36
N SER A 308 30.19 -54.76 140.10
CA SER A 308 30.82 -55.83 140.90
C SER A 308 31.02 -55.41 142.37
N GLN A 309 31.40 -54.15 142.60
CA GLN A 309 31.62 -53.59 143.93
C GLN A 309 30.29 -53.40 144.69
N GLU A 310 29.24 -52.93 144.01
CA GLU A 310 27.88 -52.84 144.58
C GLU A 310 27.29 -54.21 144.92
N ALA A 311 27.48 -55.21 144.05
CA ALA A 311 27.04 -56.59 144.31
C ALA A 311 27.76 -57.25 145.50
N ALA A 312 29.00 -56.84 145.80
CA ALA A 312 29.73 -57.27 147.00
C ALA A 312 29.18 -56.57 148.26
N ASN A 313 28.96 -55.25 148.19
CA ASN A 313 28.43 -54.46 149.29
C ASN A 313 27.01 -54.87 149.70
N THR A 314 26.12 -55.11 148.73
CA THR A 314 24.75 -55.59 148.97
C THR A 314 24.73 -56.97 149.64
N ARG A 315 25.61 -57.89 149.23
CA ARG A 315 25.78 -59.20 149.89
C ARG A 315 26.25 -59.06 151.34
N ALA A 316 27.19 -58.17 151.62
CA ALA A 316 27.65 -57.89 152.98
C ALA A 316 26.53 -57.29 153.86
N ALA A 317 25.74 -56.37 153.31
CA ALA A 317 24.61 -55.75 154.02
C ALA A 317 23.52 -56.78 154.40
N MET A 318 23.16 -57.70 153.50
CA MET A 318 22.18 -58.76 153.81
C MET A 318 22.67 -59.71 154.93
N LEU A 319 23.96 -60.02 154.98
CA LEU A 319 24.54 -60.87 156.04
C LEU A 319 24.43 -60.18 157.40
N LEU A 320 24.77 -58.88 157.47
CA LEU A 320 24.63 -58.05 158.67
C LEU A 320 23.17 -57.94 159.15
N GLU A 321 22.22 -57.80 158.21
CA GLU A 321 20.79 -57.72 158.54
C GLU A 321 20.26 -59.05 159.13
N ARG A 322 20.69 -60.20 158.58
CA ARG A 322 20.38 -61.52 159.14
C ARG A 322 20.94 -61.72 160.55
N GLU A 323 22.14 -61.24 160.84
CA GLU A 323 22.70 -61.28 162.19
C GLU A 323 21.90 -60.41 163.17
N LYS A 324 21.55 -59.18 162.78
CA LYS A 324 20.68 -58.31 163.60
C LYS A 324 19.33 -58.96 163.88
N ALA A 325 18.70 -59.57 162.89
CA ALA A 325 17.41 -60.23 163.04
C ALA A 325 17.46 -61.46 163.98
N ARG A 326 18.60 -62.16 164.08
CA ARG A 326 18.78 -63.23 165.07
C ARG A 326 18.88 -62.69 166.49
N LYS A 327 19.71 -61.66 166.70
CA LYS A 327 19.91 -61.02 168.01
C LYS A 327 18.62 -60.42 168.56
N THR A 328 17.86 -59.69 167.74
CA THR A 328 16.58 -59.12 168.18
C THR A 328 15.54 -60.17 168.56
N ARG A 329 15.57 -61.36 167.91
CA ARG A 329 14.71 -62.50 168.26
C ARG A 329 15.08 -63.10 169.61
N GLU A 330 16.38 -63.24 169.89
CA GLU A 330 16.88 -63.73 171.18
C GLU A 330 16.54 -62.76 172.32
N GLU A 331 16.72 -61.46 172.10
CA GLU A 331 16.35 -60.41 173.06
C GLU A 331 14.85 -60.40 173.35
N ALA A 332 14.00 -60.59 172.33
CA ALA A 332 12.54 -60.66 172.51
C ALA A 332 12.10 -61.89 173.33
N ILE A 333 12.77 -63.03 173.19
CA ILE A 333 12.50 -64.24 174.00
C ILE A 333 12.88 -63.99 175.46
N GLN A 334 14.05 -63.40 175.70
CA GLN A 334 14.53 -63.06 177.05
C GLN A 334 13.57 -62.08 177.76
N MET A 335 13.13 -61.03 177.06
CA MET A 335 12.15 -60.07 177.60
C MET A 335 10.82 -60.75 177.96
N ARG A 336 10.36 -61.70 177.14
CA ARG A 336 9.09 -62.40 177.35
C ARG A 336 9.14 -63.33 178.56
N LEU A 337 10.28 -63.99 178.80
CA LEU A 337 10.51 -64.79 180.01
C LEU A 337 10.58 -63.91 181.27
N ALA A 338 11.31 -62.79 181.22
CA ALA A 338 11.41 -61.85 182.34
C ALA A 338 10.06 -61.25 182.74
N ASN A 339 9.23 -60.87 181.75
CA ASN A 339 7.89 -60.34 182.01
C ASN A 339 6.94 -61.39 182.61
N LYS A 340 7.09 -62.68 182.26
CA LYS A 340 6.29 -63.76 182.85
C LYS A 340 6.63 -63.95 184.34
N ALA A 341 7.91 -63.98 184.68
CA ALA A 341 8.37 -64.08 186.08
C ALA A 341 7.87 -62.90 186.93
N LYS A 342 7.99 -61.67 186.41
CA LYS A 342 7.53 -60.46 187.09
C LYS A 342 6.00 -60.44 187.30
N SER A 343 5.23 -60.96 186.34
CA SER A 343 3.77 -61.07 186.47
C SER A 343 3.33 -62.06 187.54
N GLU A 344 4.09 -63.13 187.78
CA GLU A 344 3.82 -64.12 188.83
C GLU A 344 4.14 -63.54 190.22
N GLU A 345 5.26 -62.80 190.36
CA GLU A 345 5.61 -62.07 191.58
C GLU A 345 4.57 -61.01 191.96
N ASP A 346 4.11 -60.20 191.00
CA ASP A 346 3.10 -59.17 191.26
C ASP A 346 1.73 -59.76 191.66
N LYS A 347 1.36 -60.94 191.13
CA LYS A 347 0.15 -61.66 191.54
C LYS A 347 0.25 -62.18 192.98
N LEU A 348 1.39 -62.75 193.36
CA LEU A 348 1.66 -63.21 194.72
C LEU A 348 1.65 -62.04 195.72
N ARG A 349 2.27 -60.93 195.35
CA ARG A 349 2.33 -59.71 196.17
C ARG A 349 0.95 -59.08 196.36
N LYS A 350 0.12 -59.01 195.31
CA LYS A 350 -1.27 -58.54 195.42
C LYS A 350 -2.13 -59.44 196.31
N HIS A 351 -2.00 -60.76 196.18
CA HIS A 351 -2.74 -61.71 197.04
C HIS A 351 -2.36 -61.57 198.53
N TYR A 352 -1.10 -61.28 198.84
CA TYR A 352 -0.65 -61.02 200.21
C TYR A 352 -1.22 -59.71 200.78
N LEU A 353 -1.20 -58.63 200.00
CA LEU A 353 -1.77 -57.33 200.40
C LEU A 353 -3.28 -57.44 200.67
N ASP A 354 -4.04 -58.05 199.76
CA ASP A 354 -5.50 -58.12 199.84
C ASP A 354 -6.03 -59.03 200.96
N LYS A 355 -5.32 -60.11 201.31
CA LYS A 355 -5.81 -61.06 202.35
C LYS A 355 -5.24 -60.84 203.76
N VAL A 356 -4.04 -60.24 203.87
CA VAL A 356 -3.34 -60.13 205.16
C VAL A 356 -3.35 -58.70 205.70
N VAL A 357 -3.24 -57.69 204.83
CA VAL A 357 -3.07 -56.28 205.25
C VAL A 357 -4.39 -55.51 205.24
N TYR A 358 -5.28 -55.79 204.28
CA TYR A 358 -6.53 -55.01 204.10
C TYR A 358 -7.76 -55.58 204.83
N THR A 359 -7.56 -56.51 205.76
CA THR A 359 -8.62 -57.21 206.49
C THR A 359 -8.56 -56.86 207.98
N ASN A 360 -9.17 -55.74 208.36
CA ASN A 360 -9.30 -55.34 209.77
C ASN A 360 -10.44 -56.12 210.45
N LYS A 361 -10.11 -57.02 211.39
CA LYS A 361 -11.08 -57.65 212.29
C LYS A 361 -11.22 -56.83 213.58
N PRO A 362 -12.44 -56.56 214.08
CA PRO A 362 -12.65 -55.84 215.33
C PRO A 362 -12.09 -56.65 216.52
N THR A 363 -11.34 -55.98 217.38
CA THR A 363 -10.75 -56.56 218.59
C THR A 363 -11.78 -56.59 219.72
N ASP A 364 -11.72 -57.60 220.60
CA ASP A 364 -12.74 -57.85 221.64
C ASP A 364 -13.01 -56.70 222.63
N ASP A 365 -12.10 -55.71 222.75
CA ASP A 365 -12.37 -54.42 223.46
C ASP A 365 -13.63 -53.71 222.92
N TYR A 366 -13.98 -53.94 221.65
CA TYR A 366 -15.17 -53.41 220.99
C TYR A 366 -16.47 -54.06 221.49
N PHE A 367 -16.47 -55.36 221.79
CA PHE A 367 -17.69 -56.07 222.20
C PHE A 367 -17.95 -55.97 223.71
N ALA A 368 -16.92 -55.77 224.53
CA ALA A 368 -17.06 -55.55 225.97
C ALA A 368 -17.80 -54.24 226.33
N GLN A 369 -17.90 -53.30 225.39
CA GLN A 369 -18.64 -52.04 225.56
C GLN A 369 -20.14 -52.23 225.60
N PHE A 370 -20.62 -53.34 225.07
CA PHE A 370 -22.04 -53.51 225.01
C PHE A 370 -22.56 -53.89 226.38
N ASN A 371 -23.04 -52.82 227.03
CA ASN A 371 -24.19 -52.80 227.90
C ASN A 371 -24.07 -53.87 228.99
N THR A 372 -22.92 -53.74 229.66
CA THR A 372 -22.49 -54.06 231.02
C THR A 372 -23.22 -53.22 232.09
N THR A 373 -24.43 -52.74 231.78
CA THR A 373 -25.48 -52.26 232.70
C THR A 373 -26.80 -52.69 232.08
N SER A 374 -27.62 -53.41 232.80
CA SER A 374 -28.93 -53.99 232.42
C SER A 374 -30.01 -52.99 231.95
N ARG A 375 -29.63 -51.73 231.84
CA ARG A 375 -30.44 -50.52 231.94
C ARG A 375 -30.49 -49.82 230.61
#